data_AF-A0A2P7STP0-F1
#
_entry.id   AF-A0A2P7STP0-F1
#
_cell.length_a   1.000
_cell.length_b   1.000
_cell.length_c   1.000
_cell.angle_alpha   90.00
_cell.angle_beta   90.00
_cell.angle_gamma   90.00
#
_symmetry.space_group_name_H-M   'P 1'
#
loop_
_entity.id
_entity.type
_entity.pdbx_description
1 polymer ?
#
loop_
_entity_poly.entity_id
_entity_poly.type
_entity_poly.pdbx_seq_one_letter_code
_entity_poly.pdbx_strand_id
1 'polypeptide(L)'
;MTRFSIGRRKFLTGSGLAASSLLLPGCDVFDAPDSRLREVMAGANALTYRVQRLLGGGRTLAQEFSEADIRQPQKPNGVSAPDDAVYKELLSRDFADWRLDIAGAVEKPLSLTREQLLAMPSRTQITRHDCVEGWSCIAKWTGVPLSLVLDEARVRPTARFAVFYCLDTIERGLSGEIRYYGSIDLVDAYHPQTILAYGLNGRPLPVENGAPLRVRVERQLGYKMPKYIHRIELVDSFAAIGFGKGGYWEDRGYDWFGGI
;
A
#
# COMPACT_ATOMS: atom_id res chain seq x y z
N MET A 1 -31.55 7.56 43.48
CA MET A 1 -30.75 7.26 42.27
C MET A 1 -29.45 6.58 42.69
N THR A 2 -29.41 5.26 42.65
CA THR A 2 -28.28 4.44 43.11
C THR A 2 -27.31 4.26 41.94
N ARG A 3 -26.09 4.80 42.05
CA ARG A 3 -25.04 4.66 41.03
C ARG A 3 -24.43 3.25 41.11
N PHE A 4 -24.59 2.45 40.06
CA PHE A 4 -23.82 1.21 39.90
C PHE A 4 -22.36 1.55 39.59
N SER A 5 -21.46 1.17 40.49
CA SER A 5 -20.01 1.23 40.29
C SER A 5 -19.50 -0.19 40.06
N ILE A 6 -19.09 -0.50 38.83
CA ILE A 6 -18.36 -1.73 38.51
C ILE A 6 -16.89 -1.47 38.81
N GLY A 7 -16.38 -2.11 39.86
CA GLY A 7 -14.97 -2.01 40.24
C GLY A 7 -14.06 -2.62 39.18
N ARG A 8 -13.01 -1.88 38.77
CA ARG A 8 -11.94 -2.29 37.84
C ARG A 8 -11.45 -3.73 38.03
N ARG A 9 -11.42 -4.22 39.27
CA ARG A 9 -10.98 -5.58 39.61
C ARG A 9 -11.93 -6.67 39.10
N LYS A 10 -13.26 -6.42 39.12
CA LYS A 10 -14.27 -7.35 38.58
C LYS A 10 -14.30 -7.34 37.05
N PHE A 11 -13.98 -6.21 36.43
CA PHE A 11 -13.82 -6.13 34.97
C PHE A 11 -12.62 -6.96 34.49
N LEU A 12 -11.47 -6.82 35.15
CA LEU A 12 -10.24 -7.55 34.79
C LEU A 12 -10.31 -9.05 35.09
N THR A 13 -10.95 -9.48 36.18
CA THR A 13 -11.14 -10.92 36.45
C THR A 13 -12.24 -11.55 35.60
N GLY A 14 -13.28 -10.79 35.22
CA GLY A 14 -14.34 -11.27 34.33
C GLY A 14 -13.88 -11.44 32.87
N SER A 15 -12.91 -10.64 32.41
CA SER A 15 -12.36 -10.72 31.05
C SER A 15 -11.21 -11.73 30.91
N GLY A 16 -10.48 -12.05 31.98
CA GLY A 16 -9.40 -13.05 31.95
C GLY A 16 -9.89 -14.49 31.74
N LEU A 17 -11.09 -14.83 32.21
CA LEU A 17 -11.68 -16.17 32.04
C LEU A 17 -12.27 -16.41 30.64
N ALA A 18 -12.58 -15.35 29.89
CA ALA A 18 -13.06 -15.46 28.51
C ALA A 18 -11.93 -15.60 27.48
N ALA A 19 -10.72 -15.14 27.80
CA ALA A 19 -9.57 -15.18 26.88
C ALA A 19 -8.76 -16.48 26.97
N SER A 20 -8.92 -17.26 28.03
CA SER A 20 -8.05 -18.43 28.33
C SER A 20 -8.52 -19.75 27.71
N SER A 21 -9.63 -19.75 26.96
CA SER A 21 -10.22 -20.95 26.35
C SER A 21 -10.02 -21.06 24.84
N LEU A 22 -9.14 -20.24 24.25
CA LEU A 22 -8.59 -20.52 22.92
C LEU A 22 -7.65 -21.72 23.05
N LEU A 23 -8.22 -22.92 22.97
CA LEU A 23 -7.50 -24.16 22.75
C LEU A 23 -6.63 -23.96 21.50
N LEU A 24 -5.31 -23.90 21.70
CA LEU A 24 -4.33 -23.95 20.62
C LEU A 24 -4.52 -25.28 19.89
N PRO A 25 -5.03 -25.30 18.64
CA PRO A 25 -4.96 -26.52 17.85
C PRO A 25 -3.48 -26.76 17.52
N GLY A 26 -3.01 -27.98 17.73
CA GLY A 26 -1.63 -28.38 17.47
C GLY A 26 -1.18 -28.12 16.03
N CYS A 27 0.14 -28.08 15.85
CA CYS A 27 0.83 -27.70 14.60
C CYS A 27 0.59 -28.63 13.39
N ASP A 28 -0.29 -29.62 13.47
CA ASP A 28 -0.52 -30.59 12.38
C ASP A 28 -1.64 -30.15 11.41
N VAL A 29 -2.31 -29.01 11.67
CA VAL A 29 -3.39 -28.48 10.82
C VAL A 29 -2.85 -27.66 9.63
N PHE A 30 -1.55 -27.33 9.61
CA PHE A 30 -0.96 -26.49 8.56
C PHE A 30 -0.68 -27.21 7.24
N ASP A 31 -0.84 -28.54 7.17
CA ASP A 31 -0.62 -29.34 5.95
C ASP A 31 -1.92 -29.75 5.22
N ALA A 32 -3.11 -29.38 5.71
CA ALA A 32 -4.38 -29.76 5.08
C ALA A 32 -4.98 -28.61 4.22
N PRO A 33 -5.46 -28.89 2.99
CA PRO A 33 -6.06 -27.89 2.11
C PRO A 33 -7.52 -27.63 2.52
N ASP A 34 -7.76 -27.11 3.72
CA ASP A 34 -9.12 -26.89 4.23
C ASP A 34 -9.58 -25.42 4.07
N SER A 35 -10.74 -25.23 3.42
CA SER A 35 -11.32 -23.92 3.11
C SER A 35 -11.78 -23.17 4.36
N ARG A 36 -12.17 -23.89 5.43
CA ARG A 36 -12.65 -23.30 6.69
C ARG A 36 -11.56 -22.57 7.46
N LEU A 37 -10.35 -23.11 7.54
CA LEU A 37 -9.24 -22.42 8.20
C LEU A 37 -8.87 -21.14 7.44
N ARG A 38 -8.87 -21.19 6.09
CA ARG A 38 -8.68 -20.01 5.25
C ARG A 38 -9.78 -18.96 5.46
N GLU A 39 -11.04 -19.37 5.58
CA GLU A 39 -12.15 -18.45 5.88
C GLU A 39 -12.00 -17.80 7.27
N VAL A 40 -11.57 -18.56 8.28
CA VAL A 40 -11.30 -18.04 9.62
C VAL A 40 -10.14 -17.03 9.60
N MET A 41 -9.06 -17.33 8.88
CA MET A 41 -7.92 -16.41 8.72
C MET A 41 -8.30 -15.17 7.89
N ALA A 42 -9.09 -15.31 6.83
CA ALA A 42 -9.65 -14.18 6.08
C ALA A 42 -10.56 -13.30 6.97
N GLY A 43 -11.32 -13.93 7.88
CA GLY A 43 -12.08 -13.24 8.91
C GLY A 43 -11.20 -12.46 9.88
N ALA A 44 -10.04 -13.00 10.25
CA ALA A 44 -9.05 -12.32 11.08
C ALA A 44 -8.44 -11.09 10.38
N ASN A 45 -8.22 -11.15 9.06
CA ASN A 45 -7.79 -9.99 8.26
C ASN A 45 -8.85 -8.89 8.22
N ALA A 46 -10.13 -9.26 8.01
CA ALA A 46 -11.23 -8.31 8.05
C ALA A 46 -11.38 -7.67 9.44
N LEU A 47 -11.15 -8.43 10.51
CA LEU A 47 -11.15 -7.91 11.88
C LEU A 47 -9.96 -6.97 12.11
N THR A 48 -8.75 -7.35 11.69
CA THR A 48 -7.53 -6.52 11.81
C THR A 48 -7.72 -5.19 11.09
N TYR A 49 -8.23 -5.22 9.87
CA TYR A 49 -8.60 -4.02 9.11
C TYR A 49 -9.58 -3.14 9.87
N ARG A 50 -10.71 -3.71 10.36
CA ARG A 50 -11.72 -2.95 11.11
C ARG A 50 -11.15 -2.36 12.40
N VAL A 51 -10.36 -3.12 13.14
CA VAL A 51 -9.73 -2.69 14.38
C VAL A 51 -8.73 -1.56 14.11
N GLN A 52 -7.85 -1.70 13.11
CA GLN A 52 -6.93 -0.62 12.75
C GLN A 52 -7.67 0.64 12.26
N ARG A 53 -8.81 0.50 11.58
CA ARG A 53 -9.64 1.66 11.19
C ARG A 53 -10.32 2.33 12.39
N LEU A 54 -10.72 1.55 13.39
CA LEU A 54 -11.35 2.06 14.62
C LEU A 54 -10.32 2.70 15.57
N LEU A 55 -9.18 2.05 15.79
CA LEU A 55 -8.17 2.47 16.76
C LEU A 55 -7.13 3.43 16.18
N GLY A 56 -6.73 3.18 14.93
CA GLY A 56 -5.61 3.85 14.31
C GLY A 56 -5.92 5.27 13.84
N GLY A 57 -7.20 5.66 13.77
CA GLY A 57 -7.68 6.94 13.25
C GLY A 57 -7.18 7.21 11.82
N GLY A 58 -8.05 7.62 10.90
CA GLY A 58 -7.64 7.95 9.51
C GLY A 58 -6.61 9.09 9.38
N ARG A 59 -6.13 9.66 10.50
CA ARG A 59 -5.24 10.83 10.56
C ARG A 59 -3.96 10.63 11.39
N THR A 60 -3.77 9.48 12.04
CA THR A 60 -2.54 9.25 12.83
C THR A 60 -1.37 9.07 11.88
N LEU A 61 -0.35 9.91 12.03
CA LEU A 61 0.85 9.83 11.21
C LEU A 61 1.73 8.65 11.67
N ALA A 62 2.28 7.92 10.71
CA ALA A 62 3.46 7.08 10.91
C ALA A 62 4.61 7.93 11.45
N GLN A 63 5.44 7.29 12.27
CA GLN A 63 6.60 7.93 12.88
C GLN A 63 7.53 8.51 11.80
N GLU A 64 7.88 9.78 11.96
CA GLU A 64 8.92 10.43 11.18
C GLU A 64 10.25 10.44 11.94
N PHE A 65 11.32 10.33 11.19
CA PHE A 65 12.69 10.23 11.67
C PHE A 65 13.50 11.46 11.26
N SER A 66 14.73 11.55 11.75
CA SER A 66 15.69 12.57 11.34
C SER A 66 16.62 12.06 10.25
N GLU A 67 17.35 12.94 9.57
CA GLU A 67 18.37 12.53 8.60
C GLU A 67 19.49 11.70 9.24
N ALA A 68 19.77 11.90 10.54
CA ALA A 68 20.75 11.11 11.28
C ALA A 68 20.34 9.64 11.46
N ASP A 69 19.05 9.32 11.30
CA ASP A 69 18.54 7.96 11.37
C ASP A 69 18.70 7.18 10.05
N ILE A 70 19.10 7.85 8.96
CA ILE A 70 19.37 7.23 7.66
C ILE A 70 20.76 6.57 7.71
N ARG A 71 20.79 5.29 8.07
CA ARG A 71 22.04 4.52 8.24
C ARG A 71 22.48 3.72 7.02
N GLN A 72 21.58 3.57 6.04
CA GLN A 72 21.81 2.77 4.84
C GLN A 72 21.00 3.31 3.65
N PRO A 73 21.41 3.03 2.41
CA PRO A 73 20.58 3.30 1.24
C PRO A 73 19.24 2.55 1.33
N GLN A 74 18.22 3.07 0.64
CA GLN A 74 16.96 2.35 0.51
C GLN A 74 17.16 1.08 -0.32
N LYS A 75 17.05 -0.08 0.33
CA LYS A 75 17.14 -1.38 -0.33
C LYS A 75 16.04 -1.50 -1.41
N PRO A 76 16.40 -1.81 -2.68
CA PRO A 76 15.41 -2.17 -3.68
C PRO A 76 14.86 -3.56 -3.41
N ASN A 77 13.58 -3.78 -3.74
CA ASN A 77 12.92 -5.08 -3.66
C ASN A 77 12.09 -5.35 -4.92
N GLY A 78 11.86 -6.63 -5.25
CA GLY A 78 11.23 -7.05 -6.51
C GLY A 78 12.06 -6.63 -7.73
N VAL A 79 11.40 -6.26 -8.83
CA VAL A 79 12.07 -5.83 -10.08
C VAL A 79 12.87 -4.55 -9.85
N SER A 80 14.20 -4.58 -9.94
CA SER A 80 15.08 -3.41 -9.78
C SER A 80 15.53 -2.78 -11.11
N ALA A 81 15.32 -3.45 -12.23
CA ALA A 81 15.60 -2.91 -13.56
C ALA A 81 14.56 -3.49 -14.54
N PRO A 82 13.41 -2.81 -14.74
CA PRO A 82 12.40 -3.32 -15.67
C PRO A 82 12.97 -3.43 -17.07
N ASP A 83 12.76 -4.59 -17.70
CA ASP A 83 13.26 -4.90 -19.05
C ASP A 83 12.18 -4.75 -20.13
N ASP A 84 10.95 -4.39 -19.73
CA ASP A 84 9.83 -4.08 -20.60
C ASP A 84 10.19 -3.01 -21.65
N ALA A 85 9.88 -3.29 -22.92
CA ALA A 85 10.23 -2.42 -24.05
C ALA A 85 9.71 -0.98 -23.87
N VAL A 86 8.45 -0.85 -23.41
CA VAL A 86 7.83 0.44 -23.10
C VAL A 86 8.60 1.19 -22.01
N TYR A 87 8.98 0.51 -20.92
CA TYR A 87 9.73 1.14 -19.84
C TYR A 87 11.13 1.58 -20.30
N LYS A 88 11.82 0.75 -21.08
CA LYS A 88 13.15 1.08 -21.64
C LYS A 88 13.09 2.27 -22.59
N GLU A 89 12.05 2.34 -23.42
CA GLU A 89 11.83 3.49 -24.31
C GLU A 89 11.62 4.78 -23.51
N LEU A 90 10.73 4.76 -22.52
CA LEU A 90 10.51 5.89 -21.62
C LEU A 90 11.80 6.30 -20.90
N LEU A 91 12.54 5.34 -20.33
CA LEU A 91 13.81 5.59 -19.65
C LEU A 91 14.85 6.21 -20.59
N SER A 92 14.94 5.74 -21.85
CA SER A 92 15.89 6.28 -22.84
C SER A 92 15.66 7.76 -23.18
N ARG A 93 14.45 8.26 -22.91
CA ARG A 93 14.02 9.65 -23.13
C ARG A 93 13.81 10.41 -21.82
N ASP A 94 14.46 9.96 -20.73
CA ASP A 94 14.33 10.50 -19.37
C ASP A 94 12.86 10.69 -18.92
N PHE A 95 12.00 9.74 -19.30
CA PHE A 95 10.58 9.74 -18.99
C PHE A 95 9.82 10.99 -19.50
N ALA A 96 10.33 11.70 -20.52
CA ALA A 96 9.69 12.89 -21.07
C ALA A 96 8.27 12.61 -21.60
N ASP A 97 8.04 11.40 -22.11
CA ASP A 97 6.74 10.97 -22.63
C ASP A 97 5.92 10.15 -21.62
N TRP A 98 6.42 9.98 -20.39
CA TRP A 98 5.68 9.26 -19.35
C TRP A 98 4.48 10.07 -18.86
N ARG A 99 3.40 9.36 -18.55
CA ARG A 99 2.15 9.92 -18.03
C ARG A 99 1.65 9.11 -16.84
N LEU A 100 0.99 9.80 -15.91
CA LEU A 100 0.16 9.19 -14.87
C LEU A 100 -1.31 9.38 -15.21
N ASP A 101 -1.97 8.28 -15.54
CA ASP A 101 -3.41 8.29 -15.82
C ASP A 101 -4.22 8.06 -14.53
N ILE A 102 -5.23 8.90 -14.30
CA ILE A 102 -6.19 8.74 -13.20
C ILE A 102 -7.57 8.45 -13.80
N ALA A 103 -8.12 7.28 -13.52
CA ALA A 103 -9.31 6.76 -14.18
C ALA A 103 -10.25 6.02 -13.20
N GLY A 104 -11.34 5.45 -13.74
CA GLY A 104 -12.33 4.68 -12.99
C GLY A 104 -13.43 5.58 -12.40
N ALA A 105 -13.73 5.40 -11.12
CA ALA A 105 -14.75 6.12 -10.36
C ALA A 105 -14.34 7.56 -10.04
N VAL A 106 -14.15 8.36 -11.08
CA VAL A 106 -13.79 9.79 -11.03
C VAL A 106 -14.75 10.60 -11.91
N GLU A 107 -14.93 11.88 -11.62
CA GLU A 107 -15.70 12.80 -12.47
C GLU A 107 -14.81 13.44 -13.55
N LYS A 108 -13.52 13.64 -13.24
CA LYS A 108 -12.54 14.25 -14.14
C LYS A 108 -11.33 13.32 -14.31
N PRO A 109 -11.35 12.40 -15.29
CA PRO A 109 -10.17 11.62 -15.64
C PRO A 109 -8.97 12.52 -15.97
N LEU A 110 -7.78 12.16 -15.52
CA LEU A 110 -6.55 12.93 -15.72
C LEU A 110 -5.50 12.10 -16.46
N SER A 111 -4.62 12.77 -17.19
CA SER A 111 -3.37 12.20 -17.72
C SER A 111 -2.26 13.22 -17.50
N LEU A 112 -1.53 13.06 -16.39
CA LEU A 112 -0.56 14.04 -15.91
C LEU A 112 0.83 13.75 -16.46
N THR A 113 1.50 14.76 -17.01
CA THR A 113 2.94 14.71 -17.27
C THR A 113 3.75 14.59 -15.98
N ARG A 114 5.00 14.16 -16.12
CA ARG A 114 6.00 14.28 -15.06
C ARG A 114 6.15 15.74 -14.59
N GLU A 115 6.21 16.70 -15.52
CA GLU A 115 6.38 18.12 -15.21
C GLU A 115 5.20 18.69 -14.42
N GLN A 116 3.97 18.37 -14.82
CA GLN A 116 2.76 18.78 -14.09
C GLN A 116 2.74 18.21 -12.68
N LEU A 117 3.12 16.94 -12.51
CA LEU A 117 3.18 16.32 -11.19
C LEU A 117 4.26 16.98 -10.31
N LEU A 118 5.44 17.26 -10.87
CA LEU A 118 6.53 17.95 -10.17
C LEU A 118 6.17 19.40 -9.78
N ALA A 119 5.26 20.04 -10.53
CA ALA A 119 4.76 21.39 -10.24
C ALA A 119 3.68 21.41 -9.12
N MET A 120 3.12 20.27 -8.72
CA MET A 120 2.16 20.20 -7.62
C MET A 120 2.85 20.41 -6.26
N PRO A 121 2.11 20.84 -5.22
CA PRO A 121 2.64 20.92 -3.87
C PRO A 121 3.24 19.57 -3.43
N SER A 122 4.50 19.61 -2.98
CA SER A 122 5.23 18.42 -2.56
C SER A 122 5.28 18.30 -1.04
N ARG A 123 5.45 17.06 -0.58
CA ARG A 123 5.75 16.70 0.79
C ARG A 123 7.08 15.96 0.82
N THR A 124 7.89 16.28 1.80
CA THR A 124 9.09 15.51 2.14
C THR A 124 8.90 14.88 3.51
N GLN A 125 9.22 13.59 3.63
CA GLN A 125 9.06 12.81 4.85
C GLN A 125 10.24 11.85 5.01
N ILE A 126 10.71 11.65 6.24
CA ILE A 126 11.72 10.63 6.54
C ILE A 126 11.03 9.54 7.33
N THR A 127 10.84 8.38 6.72
CA THR A 127 10.00 7.30 7.25
C THR A 127 10.69 5.96 7.12
N ARG A 128 10.26 5.01 7.96
CA ARG A 128 10.72 3.63 7.90
C ARG A 128 9.87 2.85 6.92
N HIS A 129 10.54 2.16 6.01
CA HIS A 129 9.96 1.12 5.17
C HIS A 129 10.13 -0.22 5.87
N ASP A 130 9.03 -0.90 6.18
CA ASP A 130 9.02 -2.23 6.78
C ASP A 130 8.65 -3.28 5.72
N CYS A 131 9.55 -4.24 5.49
CA CYS A 131 9.34 -5.30 4.52
C CYS A 131 8.81 -6.57 5.20
N VAL A 132 7.91 -7.26 4.50
CA VAL A 132 7.38 -8.57 4.94
C VAL A 132 8.48 -9.62 5.12
N GLU A 133 9.63 -9.46 4.44
CA GLU A 133 10.79 -10.35 4.55
C GLU A 133 11.62 -10.11 5.85
N GLY A 134 11.16 -9.27 6.77
CA GLY A 134 11.76 -9.08 8.09
C GLY A 134 12.89 -8.05 8.15
N TRP A 135 13.05 -7.22 7.12
CA TRP A 135 14.03 -6.11 7.11
C TRP A 135 13.33 -4.75 7.02
N SER A 136 14.02 -3.71 7.48
CA SER A 136 13.53 -2.33 7.39
C SER A 136 14.62 -1.35 6.97
N CYS A 137 14.21 -0.23 6.39
CA CYS A 137 15.10 0.85 5.95
C CYS A 137 14.46 2.21 6.26
N ILE A 138 15.23 3.17 6.77
CA ILE A 138 14.78 4.56 6.90
C ILE A 138 15.31 5.35 5.72
N ALA A 139 14.42 6.10 5.06
CA ALA A 139 14.79 6.93 3.92
C ALA A 139 13.95 8.22 3.87
N LYS A 140 14.53 9.25 3.25
CA LYS A 140 13.87 10.54 2.97
C LYS A 140 13.20 10.46 1.61
N TRP A 141 11.87 10.56 1.60
CA TRP A 141 11.05 10.53 0.39
C TRP A 141 10.49 11.91 0.09
N THR A 142 10.45 12.27 -1.19
CA THR A 142 9.81 13.50 -1.67
C THR A 142 8.84 13.18 -2.80
N GLY A 143 7.63 13.73 -2.72
CA GLY A 143 6.56 13.44 -3.67
C GLY A 143 5.33 14.31 -3.49
N VAL A 144 4.34 14.13 -4.37
CA VAL A 144 3.03 14.80 -4.25
C VAL A 144 2.15 13.99 -3.31
N PRO A 145 1.48 14.58 -2.31
CA PRO A 145 0.42 13.89 -1.58
C PRO A 145 -0.66 13.37 -2.53
N LEU A 146 -0.95 12.06 -2.47
CA LEU A 146 -1.90 11.42 -3.40
C LEU A 146 -3.28 12.08 -3.32
N SER A 147 -3.70 12.53 -2.14
CA SER A 147 -4.96 13.27 -1.94
C SER A 147 -5.14 14.44 -2.91
N LEU A 148 -4.08 15.19 -3.21
CA LEU A 148 -4.18 16.36 -4.11
C LEU A 148 -4.49 15.95 -5.56
N VAL A 149 -3.94 14.81 -6.01
CA VAL A 149 -4.23 14.27 -7.34
C VAL A 149 -5.65 13.72 -7.38
N LEU A 150 -6.10 13.07 -6.31
CA LEU A 150 -7.46 12.55 -6.19
C LEU A 150 -8.51 13.67 -6.15
N ASP A 151 -8.23 14.76 -5.44
CA ASP A 151 -9.10 15.93 -5.37
C ASP A 151 -9.24 16.60 -6.75
N GLU A 152 -8.14 16.75 -7.49
CA GLU A 152 -8.16 17.26 -8.87
C GLU A 152 -8.97 16.35 -9.80
N ALA A 153 -8.87 15.03 -9.63
CA ALA A 153 -9.62 14.05 -10.41
C ALA A 153 -11.12 13.98 -10.03
N ARG A 154 -11.52 14.58 -8.90
CA ARG A 154 -12.88 14.55 -8.36
C ARG A 154 -13.39 13.11 -8.20
N VAL A 155 -12.83 12.39 -7.23
CA VAL A 155 -13.22 11.00 -6.93
C VAL A 155 -14.71 10.90 -6.60
N ARG A 156 -15.41 9.97 -7.24
CA ARG A 156 -16.85 9.73 -7.00
C ARG A 156 -17.07 9.07 -5.64
N PRO A 157 -18.21 9.33 -4.97
CA PRO A 157 -18.54 8.70 -3.68
C PRO A 157 -18.62 7.17 -3.70
N THR A 158 -18.75 6.55 -4.87
CA THR A 158 -18.77 5.09 -5.03
C THR A 158 -17.39 4.46 -4.95
N ALA A 159 -16.31 5.24 -5.12
CA ALA A 159 -14.95 4.73 -5.04
C ALA A 159 -14.62 4.26 -3.61
N ARG A 160 -13.96 3.11 -3.52
CA ARG A 160 -13.54 2.51 -2.24
C ARG A 160 -12.04 2.23 -2.20
N PHE A 161 -11.43 2.03 -3.36
CA PHE A 161 -10.03 1.63 -3.48
C PHE A 161 -9.33 2.40 -4.59
N ALA A 162 -8.02 2.59 -4.43
CA ALA A 162 -7.11 3.05 -5.47
C ALA A 162 -6.23 1.88 -5.89
N VAL A 163 -6.30 1.51 -7.17
CA VAL A 163 -5.51 0.42 -7.78
C VAL A 163 -4.40 1.05 -8.60
N PHE A 164 -3.15 0.64 -8.37
CA PHE A 164 -1.97 1.13 -9.04
C PHE A 164 -1.49 0.10 -10.06
N TYR A 165 -1.40 0.49 -11.32
CA TYR A 165 -0.84 -0.33 -12.40
C TYR A 165 0.58 0.12 -12.73
N CYS A 166 1.45 -0.87 -12.90
CA CYS A 166 2.89 -0.66 -13.02
C CYS A 166 3.38 -1.06 -14.41
N LEU A 167 4.50 -0.47 -14.81
CA LEU A 167 5.14 -0.74 -16.09
C LEU A 167 5.98 -2.03 -16.07
N ASP A 168 6.34 -2.54 -14.89
CA ASP A 168 7.23 -3.70 -14.75
C ASP A 168 6.48 -5.03 -14.82
N THR A 169 7.03 -5.93 -15.62
CA THR A 169 6.67 -7.35 -15.60
C THR A 169 7.36 -8.05 -14.43
N ILE A 170 6.56 -8.53 -13.47
CA ILE A 170 7.06 -9.21 -12.26
C ILE A 170 7.20 -10.72 -12.46
N GLU A 171 6.44 -11.31 -13.39
CA GLU A 171 6.50 -12.74 -13.70
C GLU A 171 6.42 -12.94 -15.22
N ARG A 172 7.28 -13.82 -15.75
CA ARG A 172 7.28 -14.24 -17.15
C ARG A 172 7.06 -15.75 -17.18
N GLY A 173 5.90 -16.18 -17.67
CA GLY A 173 5.52 -17.59 -17.72
C GLY A 173 5.09 -18.02 -19.12
N LEU A 174 4.77 -19.32 -19.26
CA LEU A 174 4.25 -19.89 -20.50
C LEU A 174 2.91 -19.26 -20.92
N SER A 175 2.13 -18.76 -19.96
CA SER A 175 0.87 -18.05 -20.18
C SER A 175 1.05 -16.56 -20.51
N GLY A 176 2.29 -16.07 -20.61
CA GLY A 176 2.61 -14.68 -20.91
C GLY A 176 3.24 -13.92 -19.75
N GLU A 177 3.31 -12.60 -19.93
CA GLU A 177 3.86 -11.64 -18.98
C GLU A 177 2.78 -11.19 -17.98
N ILE A 178 3.10 -11.16 -16.69
CA ILE A 178 2.26 -10.60 -15.65
C ILE A 178 2.91 -9.34 -15.13
N ARG A 179 2.22 -8.20 -15.31
CA ARG A 179 2.64 -6.92 -14.75
C ARG A 179 2.26 -6.79 -13.29
N TYR A 180 3.09 -6.07 -12.53
CA TYR A 180 2.79 -5.78 -11.15
C TYR A 180 1.62 -4.81 -11.02
N TYR A 181 0.77 -5.06 -10.03
CA TYR A 181 -0.25 -4.11 -9.60
C TYR A 181 -0.52 -4.30 -8.11
N GLY A 182 -0.97 -3.24 -7.46
CA GLY A 182 -1.37 -3.27 -6.05
C GLY A 182 -2.52 -2.32 -5.80
N SER A 183 -3.06 -2.33 -4.59
CA SER A 183 -4.13 -1.39 -4.22
C SER A 183 -4.07 -0.99 -2.76
N ILE A 184 -4.73 0.12 -2.44
CA ILE A 184 -5.03 0.54 -1.06
C ILE A 184 -6.49 1.00 -0.99
N ASP A 185 -7.07 1.06 0.21
CA ASP A 185 -8.34 1.77 0.37
C ASP A 185 -8.19 3.27 0.22
N LEU A 186 -9.32 3.91 -0.02
CA LEU A 186 -9.41 5.35 -0.20
C LEU A 186 -9.02 6.11 1.09
N VAL A 187 -9.17 5.53 2.28
CA VAL A 187 -8.76 6.19 3.53
C VAL A 187 -7.24 6.37 3.57
N ASP A 188 -6.49 5.33 3.20
CA ASP A 188 -5.04 5.41 3.09
C ASP A 188 -4.60 6.22 1.88
N ALA A 189 -5.36 6.22 0.78
CA ALA A 189 -5.07 7.05 -0.37
C ALA A 189 -5.17 8.55 -0.05
N TYR A 190 -6.07 8.94 0.86
CA TYR A 190 -6.22 10.30 1.38
C TYR A 190 -5.33 10.61 2.60
N HIS A 191 -4.52 9.64 3.05
CA HIS A 191 -3.68 9.85 4.22
C HIS A 191 -2.59 10.91 3.93
N PRO A 192 -2.29 11.85 4.85
CA PRO A 192 -1.34 12.94 4.59
C PRO A 192 0.09 12.50 4.26
N GLN A 193 0.48 11.28 4.63
CA GLN A 193 1.81 10.71 4.33
C GLN A 193 1.80 9.71 3.15
N THR A 194 0.65 9.52 2.50
CA THR A 194 0.58 8.75 1.27
C THR A 194 0.97 9.66 0.11
N ILE A 195 2.15 9.41 -0.46
CA ILE A 195 2.73 10.26 -1.50
C ILE A 195 3.06 9.47 -2.76
N LEU A 196 2.94 10.17 -3.89
CA LEU A 196 3.48 9.80 -5.17
C LEU A 196 4.93 10.30 -5.23
N ALA A 197 5.87 9.43 -4.83
CA ALA A 197 7.26 9.77 -4.64
C ALA A 197 8.04 9.73 -5.95
N TYR A 198 8.73 10.83 -6.23
CA TYR A 198 9.66 11.02 -7.36
C TYR A 198 11.08 11.39 -6.91
N GLY A 199 11.31 11.51 -5.60
CA GLY A 199 12.61 11.80 -5.00
C GLY A 199 12.93 10.88 -3.82
N LEU A 200 14.21 10.56 -3.67
CA LEU A 200 14.77 9.70 -2.63
C LEU A 200 16.11 10.25 -2.13
N ASN A 201 16.23 10.45 -0.82
CA ASN A 201 17.44 10.92 -0.14
C ASN A 201 18.04 12.18 -0.79
N GLY A 202 17.18 13.15 -1.13
CA GLY A 202 17.56 14.43 -1.73
C GLY A 202 17.95 14.37 -3.21
N ARG A 203 17.78 13.21 -3.86
CA ARG A 203 18.11 13.00 -5.27
C ARG A 203 16.86 12.54 -6.05
N PRO A 204 16.86 12.65 -7.40
CA PRO A 204 15.84 12.01 -8.22
C PRO A 204 15.70 10.52 -7.87
N LEU A 205 14.48 10.00 -7.94
CA LEU A 205 14.21 8.59 -7.63
C LEU A 205 15.03 7.68 -8.56
N PRO A 206 15.87 6.77 -8.02
CA PRO A 206 16.59 5.79 -8.83
C PRO A 206 15.65 4.76 -9.46
N VAL A 207 16.05 4.21 -10.62
CA VAL A 207 15.30 3.14 -11.32
C VAL A 207 15.02 1.97 -10.38
N GLU A 208 16.02 1.46 -9.67
CA GLU A 208 15.88 0.34 -8.74
C GLU A 208 14.83 0.55 -7.63
N ASN A 209 14.59 1.80 -7.27
CA ASN A 209 13.60 2.19 -6.27
C ASN A 209 12.25 2.63 -6.85
N GLY A 210 12.09 2.68 -8.17
CA GLY A 210 10.80 2.83 -8.84
C GLY A 210 10.63 4.04 -9.74
N ALA A 211 11.71 4.61 -10.29
CA ALA A 211 11.61 5.75 -11.22
C ALA A 211 10.64 5.48 -12.40
N PRO A 212 9.88 6.48 -12.88
CA PRO A 212 9.92 7.89 -12.49
C PRO A 212 9.05 8.19 -11.27
N LEU A 213 8.17 7.26 -10.89
CA LEU A 213 7.20 7.45 -9.82
C LEU A 213 6.87 6.12 -9.13
N ARG A 214 6.79 6.17 -7.81
CA ARG A 214 6.23 5.10 -6.98
C ARG A 214 5.21 5.66 -5.99
N VAL A 215 4.35 4.79 -5.47
CA VAL A 215 3.55 5.15 -4.30
C VAL A 215 4.31 4.80 -3.01
N ARG A 216 4.10 5.62 -1.99
CA ARG A 216 4.55 5.43 -0.61
C ARG A 216 3.33 5.47 0.29
N VAL A 217 3.16 4.46 1.13
CA VAL A 217 2.01 4.30 2.03
C VAL A 217 2.54 3.91 3.41
N GLU A 218 3.01 4.89 4.18
CA GLU A 218 3.92 4.66 5.33
C GLU A 218 3.31 3.91 6.51
N ARG A 219 2.02 3.59 6.44
CA ARG A 219 1.28 2.79 7.42
C ARG A 219 1.05 1.35 6.96
N GLN A 220 1.68 0.93 5.86
CA GLN A 220 1.57 -0.42 5.33
C GLN A 220 2.94 -1.02 4.98
N LEU A 221 2.99 -2.34 4.89
CA LEU A 221 4.15 -3.11 4.49
C LEU A 221 4.58 -2.82 3.05
N GLY A 222 5.86 -3.08 2.77
CA GLY A 222 6.50 -2.67 1.52
C GLY A 222 5.88 -3.20 0.22
N TYR A 223 5.23 -4.36 0.23
CA TYR A 223 4.55 -4.89 -0.96
C TYR A 223 3.33 -4.05 -1.38
N LYS A 224 2.77 -3.27 -0.44
CA LYS A 224 1.65 -2.34 -0.70
C LYS A 224 2.10 -1.02 -1.32
N MET A 225 3.39 -0.86 -1.63
CA MET A 225 3.98 0.35 -2.20
C MET A 225 4.51 0.13 -3.64
N PRO A 226 3.64 -0.08 -4.65
CA PRO A 226 4.04 -0.27 -6.04
C PRO A 226 5.05 0.74 -6.60
N LYS A 227 5.96 0.23 -7.44
CA LYS A 227 6.99 0.97 -8.19
C LYS A 227 6.54 1.16 -9.65
N TYR A 228 7.17 2.07 -10.38
CA TYR A 228 7.00 2.22 -11.83
C TYR A 228 5.54 2.47 -12.24
N ILE A 229 4.77 3.19 -11.42
CA ILE A 229 3.34 3.36 -11.64
C ILE A 229 3.10 4.25 -12.87
N HIS A 230 2.08 3.94 -13.65
CA HIS A 230 1.64 4.78 -14.78
C HIS A 230 0.13 5.02 -14.79
N ARG A 231 -0.64 4.27 -13.98
CA ARG A 231 -2.09 4.48 -13.86
C ARG A 231 -2.56 4.21 -12.44
N ILE A 232 -3.49 5.04 -11.98
CA ILE A 232 -4.29 4.86 -10.78
C ILE A 232 -5.75 4.75 -11.20
N GLU A 233 -6.41 3.66 -10.82
CA GLU A 233 -7.82 3.44 -11.08
C GLU A 233 -8.61 3.38 -9.78
N LEU A 234 -9.64 4.23 -9.69
CA LEU A 234 -10.53 4.27 -8.55
C LEU A 234 -11.68 3.28 -8.78
N VAL A 235 -11.87 2.35 -7.86
CA VAL A 235 -12.87 1.26 -8.00
C VAL A 235 -13.67 1.05 -6.73
N ASP A 236 -14.87 0.49 -6.87
CA ASP A 236 -15.75 0.10 -5.76
C ASP A 236 -15.45 -1.32 -5.24
N SER A 237 -14.82 -2.15 -6.06
CA SER A 237 -14.55 -3.57 -5.83
C SER A 237 -13.42 -4.06 -6.73
N PHE A 238 -12.81 -5.19 -6.35
CA PHE A 238 -11.73 -5.82 -7.12
C PHE A 238 -12.21 -6.91 -8.07
N ALA A 239 -13.51 -7.22 -8.11
CA ALA A 239 -14.04 -8.43 -8.75
C ALA A 239 -13.63 -8.61 -10.23
N ALA A 240 -13.36 -7.51 -10.94
CA ALA A 240 -12.94 -7.50 -12.34
C ALA A 240 -11.43 -7.31 -12.56
N ILE A 241 -10.61 -7.33 -11.49
CA ILE A 241 -9.18 -7.01 -11.53
C ILE A 241 -8.35 -8.20 -11.05
N GLY A 242 -7.47 -8.72 -11.92
CA GLY A 242 -6.65 -9.89 -11.63
C GLY A 242 -7.50 -11.08 -11.16
N PHE A 243 -7.13 -11.70 -10.04
CA PHE A 243 -7.92 -12.76 -9.41
C PHE A 243 -8.90 -12.26 -8.35
N GLY A 244 -9.22 -10.96 -8.36
CA GLY A 244 -10.26 -10.39 -7.51
C GLY A 244 -9.83 -10.11 -6.07
N LYS A 245 -8.54 -10.21 -5.74
CA LYS A 245 -8.04 -10.08 -4.36
C LYS A 245 -7.34 -8.75 -4.06
N GLY A 246 -7.23 -7.87 -5.07
CA GLY A 246 -6.80 -6.48 -4.88
C GLY A 246 -5.30 -6.21 -5.08
N GLY A 247 -4.53 -7.16 -5.60
CA GLY A 247 -3.13 -6.92 -5.94
C GLY A 247 -2.40 -8.21 -6.29
N TYR A 248 -1.22 -8.11 -6.89
CA TYR A 248 -0.44 -9.26 -7.36
C TYR A 248 -0.09 -10.25 -6.23
N TRP A 249 0.28 -9.75 -5.05
CA TRP A 249 0.65 -10.58 -3.91
C TRP A 249 -0.58 -11.15 -3.21
N GLU A 250 -1.64 -10.36 -3.12
CA GLU A 250 -2.92 -10.75 -2.55
C GLU A 250 -3.55 -11.88 -3.35
N ASP A 251 -3.47 -11.78 -4.67
CA ASP A 251 -3.82 -12.84 -5.62
C ASP A 251 -3.11 -14.16 -5.29
N ARG A 252 -1.88 -14.08 -4.76
CA ARG A 252 -1.02 -15.20 -4.31
C ARG A 252 -1.13 -15.52 -2.81
N GLY A 253 -2.11 -14.95 -2.12
CA GLY A 253 -2.45 -15.32 -0.74
C GLY A 253 -1.86 -14.42 0.34
N TYR A 254 -1.25 -13.28 -0.02
CA TYR A 254 -0.87 -12.27 0.96
C TYR A 254 -2.13 -11.55 1.48
N ASP A 255 -2.02 -10.96 2.67
CA ASP A 255 -3.09 -10.17 3.24
C ASP A 255 -3.33 -8.92 2.40
N TRP A 256 -4.59 -8.59 2.13
CA TRP A 256 -4.89 -7.38 1.36
C TRP A 256 -4.57 -6.10 2.14
N PHE A 257 -4.82 -6.09 3.44
CA PHE A 257 -4.49 -4.97 4.29
C PHE A 257 -3.22 -5.27 5.10
N GLY A 258 -2.08 -4.81 4.60
CA GLY A 258 -0.77 -4.99 5.22
C GLY A 258 -0.41 -3.89 6.22
N GLY A 259 -1.35 -3.45 7.06
CA GLY A 259 -1.17 -2.31 7.95
C GLY A 259 -0.22 -2.58 9.13
N ILE A 260 0.62 -1.60 9.49
CA ILE A 260 1.58 -1.64 10.61
C ILE A 260 1.30 -0.59 11.68
#